data_AF-X1SCT9-F1
#
_entry.id   AF-X1SCT9-F1
#
_cell.length_a   1.000
_cell.length_b   1.000
_cell.length_c   1.000
_cell.angle_alpha   90.00
_cell.angle_beta   90.00
_cell.angle_gamma   90.00
#
_symmetry.space_group_name_H-M   'P 1'
#
loop_
_entity.id
_entity.type
_entity.pdbx_description
1 polymer ?
#
loop_
_entity_poly.entity_id
_entity_poly.type
_entity_poly.pdbx_seq_one_letter_code
_entity_poly.pdbx_strand_id
1 'polypeptide(L)'
;HVILPTKENFDALKEGVILGNLGHFDIEIPTKELYEYAQEIKPIRSNVEELTFPNGKRIYLLAKGRLANLVLSEGHPAEVMDMSFGLQS
;
A
#
# COMPACT_ATOMS: atom_id res chain seq x y z
N HIS A 1 -6.42 -0.30 -10.76
CA HIS A 1 -7.39 0.79 -10.46
C HIS A 1 -6.57 1.94 -9.90
N VAL A 2 -6.65 3.14 -10.47
CA VAL A 2 -5.84 4.28 -10.02
C VAL A 2 -6.52 4.91 -8.81
N ILE A 3 -5.77 5.11 -7.72
CA ILE A 3 -6.28 5.82 -6.54
C ILE A 3 -5.99 7.31 -6.75
N LEU A 4 -7.02 8.15 -6.75
CA LEU A 4 -6.82 9.60 -6.81
C LEU A 4 -6.29 10.13 -5.47
N PRO A 5 -5.38 11.12 -5.47
CA PRO A 5 -4.79 11.72 -4.28
C PRO A 5 -5.75 12.67 -3.54
N THR A 6 -6.96 12.22 -3.24
CA THR A 6 -7.97 13.02 -2.53
C THR A 6 -8.20 12.44 -1.15
N LYS A 7 -8.45 13.32 -0.18
CA LYS A 7 -8.79 12.93 1.19
C LYS A 7 -10.02 12.01 1.23
N GLU A 8 -11.04 12.30 0.41
CA GLU A 8 -12.24 11.47 0.29
C GLU A 8 -11.91 10.03 -0.12
N ASN A 9 -10.98 9.85 -1.07
CA ASN A 9 -10.53 8.52 -1.48
C ASN A 9 -9.76 7.81 -0.36
N PHE A 10 -8.90 8.52 0.38
CA PHE A 10 -8.16 7.94 1.50
C PHE A 10 -9.07 7.57 2.68
N ASP A 11 -10.06 8.41 2.98
CA ASP A 11 -11.06 8.12 4.02
C ASP A 11 -11.99 6.97 3.62
N ALA A 12 -12.22 6.76 2.31
CA ALA A 12 -12.98 5.63 1.80
C ALA A 12 -12.23 4.29 1.87
N LEU A 13 -10.92 4.29 2.12
CA LEU A 13 -10.15 3.06 2.31
C LEU A 13 -10.64 2.29 3.54
N LYS A 14 -10.68 0.96 3.41
CA LYS A 14 -11.03 0.07 4.51
C LYS A 14 -9.86 -0.04 5.49
N GLU A 15 -10.16 -0.21 6.77
CA GLU A 15 -9.12 -0.53 7.75
C GLU A 15 -8.42 -1.85 7.36
N GLY A 16 -7.10 -1.88 7.46
CA GLY A 16 -6.25 -3.02 7.14
C GLY A 16 -6.05 -3.26 5.64
N VAL A 17 -6.47 -2.34 4.76
CA VAL A 17 -6.24 -2.51 3.32
C VAL A 17 -4.76 -2.51 2.99
N ILE A 18 -4.36 -3.38 2.07
CA ILE A 18 -3.00 -3.46 1.53
C ILE A 18 -2.99 -2.77 0.16
N LEU A 19 -2.12 -1.79 -0.01
CA LEU A 19 -1.88 -1.05 -1.24
C LEU A 19 -0.51 -1.43 -1.81
N GLY A 20 -0.44 -1.77 -3.09
CA GLY A 20 0.82 -2.06 -3.79
C GLY A 20 0.66 -1.80 -5.28
N ASN A 21 1.71 -1.27 -5.90
CA ASN A 21 1.68 -0.98 -7.33
C ASN A 21 2.00 -2.26 -8.13
N LEU A 22 1.06 -2.72 -8.95
CA LEU A 22 1.22 -3.90 -9.81
C LEU A 22 1.38 -3.54 -11.31
N GLY A 23 1.35 -2.24 -11.65
CA GLY A 23 1.35 -1.73 -13.02
C GLY A 23 2.74 -1.43 -13.59
N HIS A 24 2.79 -1.04 -14.87
CA HIS A 24 4.02 -0.78 -15.64
C HIS A 24 4.69 0.58 -15.28
N PHE A 25 4.00 1.46 -14.55
CA PHE A 25 4.43 2.83 -14.23
C PHE A 25 4.17 3.17 -12.76
N ASP A 26 5.03 4.00 -12.15
CA ASP A 26 4.95 4.44 -10.73
C ASP A 26 3.80 5.41 -10.39
N ILE A 27 2.86 5.64 -11.32
CA ILE A 27 1.81 6.66 -11.21
C ILE A 27 0.45 6.12 -10.73
N GLU A 28 0.34 4.84 -10.40
CA GLU A 28 -0.94 4.23 -10.01
C GLU A 28 -1.34 4.47 -8.54
N ILE A 29 -0.35 4.74 -7.67
CA ILE A 29 -0.54 5.00 -6.24
C ILE A 29 0.05 6.36 -5.88
N PRO A 30 -0.75 7.29 -5.31
CA PRO A 30 -0.30 8.61 -4.88
C PRO A 30 0.48 8.50 -3.58
N THR A 31 1.69 7.95 -3.68
CA THR A 31 2.53 7.56 -2.55
C THR A 31 2.90 8.77 -1.69
N LYS A 32 3.27 9.89 -2.34
CA LYS A 32 3.65 11.11 -1.63
C LYS A 32 2.49 11.61 -0.78
N GLU A 33 1.30 11.66 -1.35
CA GLU A 33 0.09 12.15 -0.71
C GLU A 33 -0.39 11.20 0.39
N LEU A 34 -0.18 9.89 0.24
CA LEU A 34 -0.42 8.91 1.31
C LEU A 34 0.50 9.15 2.51
N TYR A 35 1.80 9.42 2.27
CA TYR A 35 2.74 9.75 3.35
C TYR A 35 2.43 11.10 4.00
N GLU A 36 2.04 12.11 3.23
CA GLU A 36 1.63 13.41 3.76
C GLU A 36 0.32 13.33 4.55
N TYR A 37 -0.57 12.41 4.19
CA TYR A 37 -1.84 12.20 4.91
C TYR A 37 -1.67 11.38 6.20
N ALA A 38 -0.72 10.45 6.24
CA ALA A 38 -0.47 9.59 7.39
C ALA A 38 0.04 10.39 8.59
N GLN A 39 -0.51 10.10 9.78
CA GLN A 39 -0.02 10.63 11.06
C GLN A 39 1.14 9.82 11.62
N GLU A 40 1.16 8.52 11.34
CA GLU A 40 2.23 7.63 11.77
C GLU A 40 2.62 6.70 10.62
N ILE A 41 3.92 6.45 10.51
CA ILE A 41 4.52 5.54 9.53
C ILE A 41 5.37 4.54 10.30
N LYS A 42 5.03 3.26 10.19
CA LYS A 42 5.72 2.19 10.92
C LYS A 42 6.17 1.08 9.96
N PRO A 43 7.48 0.83 9.81
CA PRO A 43 7.95 -0.33 9.07
C PRO A 43 7.62 -1.60 9.88
N ILE A 44 6.83 -2.51 9.30
CA ILE A 44 6.42 -3.75 9.98
C ILE A 44 7.14 -4.99 9.45
N ARG A 45 7.58 -4.95 8.19
CA ARG A 45 8.39 -5.99 7.53
C ARG A 45 9.25 -5.36 6.44
N SER A 46 10.19 -6.14 5.88
CA SER A 46 10.93 -5.76 4.70
C SER A 46 9.96 -5.36 3.59
N ASN A 47 10.06 -4.10 3.14
CA ASN A 47 9.21 -3.52 2.10
C ASN A 47 7.71 -3.43 2.43
N VAL A 48 7.33 -3.44 3.71
CA VAL A 48 5.95 -3.20 4.14
C VAL A 48 5.91 -2.16 5.26
N GLU A 49 5.19 -1.08 5.00
CA GLU A 49 4.97 0.01 5.95
C GLU A 49 3.49 0.10 6.32
N GLU A 50 3.20 0.18 7.62
CA GLU A 50 1.89 0.53 8.15
C GLU A 50 1.77 2.05 8.21
N LEU A 51 0.71 2.59 7.61
CA LEU A 51 0.36 4.01 7.64
C LEU A 51 -0.90 4.16 8.49
N THR A 52 -0.82 4.96 9.55
CA THR A 52 -1.98 5.32 10.37
C THR A 52 -2.53 6.65 9.89
N PHE A 53 -3.78 6.66 9.45
CA PHE A 53 -4.47 7.86 8.97
C PHE A 53 -5.07 8.69 10.12
N PRO A 54 -5.44 9.96 9.85
CA PRO A 54 -6.03 10.85 10.86
C PRO A 54 -7.35 10.36 11.45
N ASN A 55 -8.05 9.49 10.72
CA ASN A 55 -9.29 8.84 11.16
C ASN A 55 -9.04 7.58 12.03
N GLY A 56 -7.78 7.27 12.35
CA GLY A 56 -7.37 6.11 13.13
C GLY A 56 -7.25 4.80 12.35
N LYS A 57 -7.63 4.79 11.06
CA LYS A 57 -7.49 3.60 10.21
C LYS A 57 -6.02 3.33 9.92
N ARG A 58 -5.66 2.06 9.95
CA ARG A 58 -4.34 1.57 9.51
C ARG A 58 -4.46 1.02 8.10
N ILE A 59 -3.53 1.37 7.24
CA ILE A 59 -3.35 0.75 5.92
C ILE A 59 -1.92 0.22 5.78
N TYR A 60 -1.70 -0.71 4.86
CA TYR A 60 -0.39 -1.27 4.60
C TYR A 60 0.07 -0.90 3.20
N LEU A 61 1.22 -0.26 3.08
CA LEU A 61 1.83 0.10 1.80
C LEU A 61 2.99 -0.85 1.50
N LEU A 62 2.90 -1.54 0.37
CA LEU A 62 3.96 -2.41 -0.14
C LEU A 62 4.97 -1.60 -0.95
N ALA A 63 6.25 -1.94 -0.80
CA ALA A 63 7.35 -1.42 -1.61
C ALA A 63 7.42 0.10 -1.73
N LYS A 64 6.93 0.86 -0.72
CA LYS A 64 6.80 2.32 -0.77
C LYS A 64 5.98 2.80 -1.99
N GLY A 65 4.99 2.02 -2.42
CA GLY A 65 4.18 2.31 -3.60
C GLY A 65 4.91 2.21 -4.94
N ARG A 66 6.16 1.75 -4.95
CA ARG A 66 6.90 1.42 -6.18
C ARG A 66 6.42 0.09 -6.73
N LEU A 67 6.77 -0.17 -8.00
CA LEU A 67 6.59 -1.44 -8.70
C LEU A 67 6.85 -2.65 -7.77
N ALA A 68 5.77 -3.28 -7.31
CA ALA A 68 5.84 -4.48 -6.50
C ALA A 68 6.61 -5.55 -7.27
N ASN A 69 6.41 -5.68 -8.59
CA ASN A 69 7.14 -6.64 -9.43
C ASN A 69 8.68 -6.60 -9.31
N LEU A 70 9.30 -5.48 -8.97
CA LEU A 70 10.75 -5.40 -8.75
C LEU A 70 11.14 -5.90 -7.34
N VAL A 71 10.32 -5.62 -6.33
CA VAL A 71 10.52 -6.09 -4.95
C VAL A 71 10.14 -7.57 -4.79
N LEU A 72 9.16 -8.02 -5.57
CA LEU A 72 8.73 -9.41 -5.69
C LEU A 72 9.77 -10.29 -6.42
N SER A 73 10.64 -9.69 -7.24
CA SER A 73 11.75 -10.41 -7.86
C SER A 73 12.94 -10.64 -6.90
N GLU A 74 13.00 -9.91 -5.78
CA GLU A 74 13.98 -10.10 -4.69
C GLU A 74 13.39 -10.82 -3.46
N GLY A 75 12.07 -11.06 -3.42
CA GLY A 75 11.37 -11.70 -2.32
C GLY A 75 10.99 -13.15 -2.62
N HIS A 76 11.10 -14.03 -1.62
CA HIS A 76 10.71 -15.43 -1.77
C HIS A 76 9.21 -15.53 -2.14
N PRO A 77 8.82 -16.36 -3.14
CA PRO A 77 7.44 -16.47 -3.64
C PRO A 77 6.36 -16.70 -2.57
N ALA A 78 6.74 -17.26 -1.43
CA ALA A 78 5.83 -17.58 -0.33
C ALA A 78 5.29 -16.34 0.41
N GLU A 79 6.07 -15.27 0.58
CA GLU A 79 5.65 -14.07 1.33
C GLU A 79 4.61 -13.24 0.56
N VAL A 80 4.64 -13.37 -0.77
CA VAL A 80 3.85 -12.60 -1.73
C VAL A 80 2.47 -13.20 -1.93
N MET A 81 2.41 -14.53 -1.97
CA MET A 81 1.17 -15.28 -2.15
C MET A 81 0.24 -15.12 -0.94
N ASP A 82 0.78 -15.07 0.29
CA ASP A 82 -0.04 -14.93 1.50
C ASP A 82 -0.77 -13.57 1.57
N MET A 83 -0.19 -12.52 0.99
CA MET A 83 -0.80 -11.18 0.96
C MET A 83 -1.83 -11.01 -0.18
N SER A 84 -1.82 -11.88 -1.21
CA SER A 84 -2.62 -11.69 -2.44
C SER A 84 -3.97 -12.42 -2.43
N PHE A 85 -4.16 -13.45 -1.60
CA PHE A 85 -5.39 -14.27 -1.62
C PHE A 85 -6.58 -13.70 -0.81
N GLY A 86 -6.43 -12.53 -0.19
CA GLY A 86 -7.50 -11.91 0.62
C GLY A 86 -8.48 -10.99 -0.11
N LEU A 87 -8.30 -10.73 -1.42
CA LEU A 87 -9.04 -9.67 -2.13
C LEU A 87 -9.66 -10.14 -3.45
N GLN A 88 -10.52 -11.17 -3.40
CA GLN A 88 -11.56 -11.41 -4.41
C GLN A 88 -12.84 -11.91 -3.75
N SER A 89 -13.65 -10.98 -3.23
CA SER A 89 -15.10 -11.16 -3.02
C SER A 89 -15.76 -9.81 -2.75
#